data_AF-A0A1F2QZ09-F1
#
_entry.id   AF-A0A1F2QZ09-F1
#
_cell.length_a   1.000
_cell.length_b   1.000
_cell.length_c   1.000
_cell.angle_alpha   90.00
_cell.angle_beta   90.00
_cell.angle_gamma   90.00
#
_symmetry.space_group_name_H-M   'P 1'
#
loop_
_entity.id
_entity.type
_entity.pdbx_description
1 polymer ?
#
loop_
_entity_poly.entity_id
_entity_poly.type
_entity_poly.pdbx_seq_one_letter_code
_entity_poly.pdbx_strand_id
1 'polypeptide(L)' 'MYIGAALALAGAALFYQSGPLLGYAALFVLAAHLFVVGYEEPALRQAFGGEYEAYCRRVGRWWPIR' A
#
# COMPACT_ATOMS: atom_id res chain seq x y z
N MET A 1 3.19 5.17 -3.74
CA MET A 1 4.15 5.37 -2.62
C MET A 1 4.39 4.07 -1.85
N TYR A 2 3.37 3.48 -1.22
CA TYR A 2 3.51 2.30 -0.35
C TYR A 2 4.19 1.08 -1.00
N ILE A 3 3.85 0.74 -2.24
CA ILE A 3 4.48 -0.38 -2.97
C ILE A 3 5.98 -0.14 -3.16
N GLY A 4 6.40 1.09 -3.49
CA GLY A 4 7.81 1.43 -3.64
C GLY A 4 8.58 1.33 -2.32
N ALA A 5 8.01 1.82 -1.22
CA ALA A 5 8.60 1.68 0.11
C ALA A 5 8.69 0.21 0.55
N ALA A 6 7.66 -0.58 0.30
CA ALA A 6 7.65 -2.01 0.58
C ALA A 6 8.72 -2.77 -0.22
N LEU A 7 8.86 -2.46 -1.52
CA LEU A 7 9.90 -3.03 -2.38
C LEU A 7 11.31 -2.63 -1.92
N ALA A 8 11.52 -1.38 -1.51
CA ALA A 8 12.80 -0.93 -0.98
C ALA A 8 13.16 -1.65 0.32
N LEU A 9 12.22 -1.79 1.25
CA LEU A 9 12.42 -2.54 2.50
C LEU A 9 12.68 -4.02 2.25
N ALA A 10 11.93 -4.65 1.35
CA ALA A 10 12.15 -6.04 0.97
C ALA A 10 13.52 -6.23 0.30
N GLY A 11 13.91 -5.31 -0.59
CA GLY A 11 15.24 -5.30 -1.21
C GLY A 11 16.36 -5.18 -0.18
N ALA A 12 16.21 -4.28 0.80
CA ALA A 12 17.15 -4.17 1.90
C ALA A 12 17.20 -5.44 2.75
N ALA A 13 16.05 -6.03 3.08
CA ALA A 13 15.98 -7.29 3.84
C ALA A 13 16.71 -8.44 3.13
N LEU A 14 16.56 -8.54 1.80
CA LEU A 14 17.25 -9.53 0.99
C LEU A 14 18.75 -9.25 0.90
N PHE A 15 19.15 -7.99 0.67
CA PHE A 15 20.55 -7.60 0.56
C PHE A 15 21.33 -7.88 1.85
N TYR A 16 20.73 -7.58 3.01
CA TYR A 16 21.34 -7.85 4.32
C TYR A 16 21.06 -9.26 4.86
N GLN A 17 20.34 -10.11 4.11
CA GLN A 17 19.86 -11.43 4.53
C GLN A 17 19.24 -11.45 5.94
N SER A 18 18.50 -10.39 6.27
CA SER A 18 18.02 -10.12 7.63
C SER A 18 16.55 -10.50 7.79
N GLY A 19 16.30 -11.60 8.50
CA GLY A 19 14.95 -12.05 8.88
C GLY A 19 14.13 -11.00 9.64
N PRO A 20 14.70 -10.29 10.65
CA PRO A 20 14.01 -9.20 11.33
C PRO A 20 13.60 -8.06 10.38
N LEU A 21 14.44 -7.70 9.42
CA LEU A 21 14.13 -6.65 8.45
C LEU A 21 13.02 -7.07 7.49
N LEU A 22 12.97 -8.36 7.12
CA LEU A 22 11.86 -8.93 6.36
C LEU A 22 10.55 -8.89 7.15
N GLY A 23 10.60 -9.24 8.45
CA GLY A 23 9.45 -9.11 9.35
C GLY A 23 8.95 -7.68 9.47
N TYR A 24 9.86 -6.71 9.56
CA TYR A 24 9.53 -5.29 9.53
C TYR A 24 8.87 -4.86 8.21
N ALA A 25 9.40 -5.32 7.06
CA ALA A 25 8.79 -5.05 5.76
C ALA A 25 7.36 -5.61 5.67
N ALA A 26 7.12 -6.82 6.17
CA ALA A 26 5.79 -7.42 6.22
C ALA A 26 4.83 -6.63 7.11
N LEU A 27 5.28 -6.22 8.30
CA LEU A 27 4.51 -5.36 9.20
C LEU A 27 4.18 -4.02 8.56
N PHE A 28 5.13 -3.41 7.85
CA PHE A 28 4.91 -2.17 7.11
C PHE A 28 3.83 -2.32 6.05
N VAL A 29 3.85 -3.40 5.25
CA VAL A 29 2.83 -3.66 4.23
C VAL A 29 1.45 -3.82 4.88
N LEU A 30 1.36 -4.55 5.99
CA LEU A 30 0.11 -4.75 6.71
C LEU A 30 -0.43 -3.45 7.31
N ALA A 31 0.43 -2.65 7.95
CA ALA A 31 0.06 -1.35 8.49
C ALA A 31 -0.39 -0.38 7.39
N ALA A 32 0.34 -0.32 6.27
CA ALA A 32 -0.04 0.49 5.11
C ALA A 32 -1.39 0.03 4.54
N HIS A 33 -1.63 -1.27 4.45
CA HIS A 33 -2.92 -1.79 3.98
C HIS A 33 -4.08 -1.38 4.89
N LEU A 34 -3.92 -1.54 6.20
CA LEU A 34 -4.94 -1.14 7.17
C LEU A 34 -5.18 0.37 7.16
N PHE A 35 -4.13 1.17 7.04
CA PHE A 35 -4.23 2.63 6.98
C PHE A 35 -4.94 3.09 5.71
N VAL A 36 -4.62 2.52 4.55
CA VAL A 36 -5.27 2.83 3.28
C VAL A 36 -6.78 2.55 3.39
N VAL A 37 -7.16 1.33 3.79
CA VAL A 37 -8.57 0.92 3.83
C VAL A 37 -9.35 1.61 4.94
N GLY A 38 -8.72 1.83 6.11
CA GLY A 38 -9.38 2.37 7.29
C GLY A 38 -9.45 3.90 7.33
N TYR A 39 -8.53 4.60 6.68
CA TYR A 39 -8.41 6.05 6.78
C TYR A 39 -8.35 6.74 5.42
N GLU A 40 -7.43 6.37 4.52
CA GLU A 40 -7.27 7.08 3.25
C GLU A 40 -8.48 6.92 2.32
N GLU A 41 -8.93 5.69 2.06
CA GLU A 41 -10.08 5.47 1.16
C GLU A 41 -11.36 6.13 1.68
N PRO A 42 -11.73 6.03 2.98
CA PRO A 42 -12.87 6.76 3.51
C PRO A 42 -12.71 8.27 3.42
N ALA A 43 -11.54 8.83 3.73
CA ALA A 43 -11.29 10.26 3.64
C ALA A 43 -11.38 10.76 2.19
N LEU A 44 -10.80 10.01 1.24
CA LEU A 44 -10.85 10.33 -0.19
C LEU A 44 -12.26 10.19 -0.75
N ARG A 45 -13.03 9.19 -0.31
CA ARG A 45 -14.47 9.09 -0.65
C ARG A 45 -15.26 10.29 -0.13
N GLN A 46 -14.98 10.76 1.07
CA GLN A 46 -15.67 11.95 1.61
C GLN A 46 -15.27 13.23 0.87
N ALA A 47 -14.00 13.37 0.49
CA ALA A 47 -13.50 14.57 -0.19
C ALA A 47 -13.88 14.64 -1.68
N PHE A 48 -13.85 13.51 -2.40
CA PHE A 48 -13.98 13.45 -3.86
C PHE A 48 -15.22 12.67 -4.35
N GLY A 49 -15.92 11.96 -3.47
CA GLY A 49 -17.18 11.29 -3.77
C GLY A 49 -17.12 10.37 -5.01
N GLY A 50 -18.03 10.60 -5.96
CA GLY A 50 -18.19 9.77 -7.16
C GLY A 50 -16.99 9.78 -8.12
N GLU A 51 -16.15 10.82 -8.10
CA GLU A 51 -14.92 10.85 -8.90
C GLU A 51 -13.90 9.83 -8.40
N TYR A 52 -13.79 9.69 -7.08
CA TYR A 52 -12.91 8.69 -6.48
C TYR A 52 -13.40 7.26 -6.76
N GLU A 53 -14.71 7.01 -6.77
CA GLU A 53 -15.25 5.71 -7.18
C GLU A 53 -15.00 5.40 -8.66
N ALA A 54 -15.08 6.41 -9.54
CA ALA A 54 -14.70 6.25 -10.94
C ALA A 54 -13.20 5.96 -11.11
N TYR A 55 -12.35 6.60 -10.31
CA TYR A 55 -10.91 6.35 -10.26
C TYR A 55 -10.59 4.93 -9.79
N CYS A 56 -11.19 4.47 -8.69
CA CYS A 56 -10.97 3.12 -8.14
C CYS A 56 -11.42 1.99 -9.08
N ARG A 57 -12.33 2.26 -10.03
CA ARG A 57 -12.70 1.31 -11.08
C ARG A 57 -11.65 1.16 -12.18
N ARG A 58 -10.80 2.18 -12.38
CA ARG A 58 -9.76 2.20 -13.42
C ARG A 58 -8.39 1.82 -12.86
N VAL A 59 -8.15 2.08 -11.57
CA VAL A 59 -6.86 1.85 -10.91
C VAL A 59 -7.04 0.91 -9.74
N GLY A 60 -6.34 -0.22 -9.79
CA GLY A 60 -6.34 -1.16 -8.68
C GLY A 60 -5.44 -0.69 -7.56
N ARG A 61 -5.85 -1.01 -6.34
CA ARG A 61 -5.23 -0.52 -5.10
C ARG A 61 -3.76 -0.93 -4.96
N TRP A 62 -3.45 -2.18 -5.29
CA TRP A 62 -2.11 -2.77 -5.16
C TRP A 62 -1.59 -3.34 -6.48
N TRP A 63 -2.50 -3.81 -7.33
CA TRP A 63 -2.17 -4.41 -8.60
C TRP A 63 -2.89 -3.67 -9.72
N PRO A 64 -2.26 -3.46 -10.88
CA PRO A 64 -2.93 -2.87 -12.03
C PRO A 64 -4.14 -3.72 -12.45
N ILE A 65 -5.25 -3.06 -12.73
CA ILE A 65 -6.45 -3.67 -13.33
C ILE A 65 -6.22 -3.66 -14.85
N ARG A 66 -6.53 -4.78 -15.52
CA ARG A 66 -6.48 -4.88 -16.99
C ARG A 66 -7.70 -4.25 -17.63
#